data_AF-A0A1Q7V4I4-F1
#
_entry.id   AF-A0A1Q7V4I4-F1
#
_cell.length_a   1.000
_cell.length_b   1.000
_cell.length_c   1.000
_cell.angle_alpha   90.00
_cell.angle_beta   90.00
_cell.angle_gamma   90.00
#
_symmetry.space_group_name_H-M   'P 1'
#
loop_
_entity.id
_entity.type
_entity.pdbx_description
1 polymer ?
#
loop_
_entity_poly.entity_id
_entity_poly.type
_entity_poly.pdbx_seq_one_letter_code
_entity_poly.pdbx_strand_id
1 'polypeptide(L)'
;MNKMNPKRAEEESEPRVPTDLGKALAATPTAKVQWNDLTPIARRDFITWIDSAKQPETRRRRIERACSMLAAGKRRPCCYSIVSFDLHKALAATPMAKAQWSDLTPTERRDFISWMDSPKDPEAHRRRIEKACAMLAASKRRP
;
A
#
# COMPACT_ATOMS: atom_id res chain seq x y z
N MET A 1 21.47 -13.81 -7.43
CA MET A 1 22.15 -12.64 -6.81
C MET A 1 21.09 -11.73 -6.21
N ASN A 2 20.71 -11.99 -4.95
CA ASN A 2 19.76 -11.17 -4.22
C ASN A 2 20.43 -9.86 -3.81
N LYS A 3 20.15 -8.77 -4.53
CA LYS A 3 20.37 -7.44 -3.98
C LYS A 3 19.20 -7.11 -3.06
N MET A 4 19.20 -7.69 -1.86
CA MET A 4 18.64 -6.99 -0.70
C MET A 4 19.51 -5.75 -0.55
N ASN A 5 18.99 -4.58 -0.90
CA ASN A 5 19.66 -3.32 -0.64
C ASN A 5 19.18 -2.82 0.73
N PRO A 6 19.97 -2.93 1.80
CA PRO A 6 19.60 -2.48 3.12
C PRO A 6 20.21 -1.11 3.37
N LYS A 7 19.38 -0.05 3.37
CA LYS A 7 19.57 1.30 3.98
C LYS A 7 18.68 2.30 3.20
N ARG A 8 17.76 3.08 3.77
CA ARG A 8 17.53 3.54 5.15
C ARG A 8 16.06 3.36 5.51
N ALA A 9 15.79 2.59 6.56
CA ALA A 9 14.46 2.44 7.18
C ALA A 9 14.16 3.58 8.17
N GLU A 10 14.74 4.75 7.95
CA GLU A 10 14.76 5.85 8.92
C GLU A 10 13.92 7.01 8.40
N GLU A 11 12.62 6.74 8.19
CA GLU A 11 11.49 7.66 8.42
C GLU A 11 10.18 6.96 7.97
N GLU A 12 9.98 5.69 8.33
CA GLU A 12 8.65 5.09 8.15
C GLU A 12 7.75 5.61 9.26
N SER A 13 7.11 6.76 9.02
CA SER A 13 6.18 7.35 9.99
C SER A 13 5.10 6.33 10.36
N GLU A 14 4.99 6.05 11.66
CA GLU A 14 4.00 5.14 12.21
C GLU A 14 2.60 5.61 11.78
N PRO A 15 1.82 4.79 11.05
CA PRO A 15 0.51 5.21 10.59
C PRO A 15 -0.44 5.36 11.77
N ARG A 16 -1.22 6.46 11.78
CA ARG A 16 -2.23 6.69 12.82
C ARG A 16 -3.29 5.59 12.76
N VAL A 17 -3.40 4.81 13.83
CA VAL A 17 -4.41 3.75 13.95
C VAL A 17 -5.80 4.36 14.20
N PRO A 18 -6.82 4.05 13.37
CA PRO A 18 -8.19 4.48 13.62
C PRO A 18 -8.75 3.93 14.95
N THR A 19 -9.57 4.72 15.64
CA THR A 19 -10.10 4.37 16.97
C THR A 19 -10.90 3.07 16.99
N ASP A 20 -11.68 2.81 15.94
CA ASP A 20 -12.50 1.61 15.81
C ASP A 20 -11.65 0.35 15.57
N LEU A 21 -10.61 0.45 14.73
CA LEU A 21 -9.61 -0.60 14.58
C LEU A 21 -8.86 -0.87 15.90
N GLY A 22 -8.45 0.19 16.61
CA GLY A 22 -7.79 0.07 17.91
C GLY A 22 -8.65 -0.67 18.95
N LYS A 23 -9.95 -0.37 19.01
CA LYS A 23 -10.90 -1.08 19.88
C LYS A 23 -11.02 -2.56 19.52
N ALA A 24 -11.13 -2.89 18.22
CA ALA A 24 -11.24 -4.28 17.76
C ALA A 24 -9.97 -5.09 18.06
N LEU A 25 -8.79 -4.50 17.87
CA LEU A 25 -7.51 -5.11 18.23
C LEU A 25 -7.41 -5.31 19.75
N ALA A 26 -7.84 -4.34 20.56
CA ALA A 26 -7.85 -4.49 22.01
C ALA A 26 -8.74 -5.65 22.48
N ALA A 27 -9.86 -5.90 21.79
CA ALA A 27 -10.76 -7.02 22.06
C ALA A 27 -10.22 -8.39 21.59
N THR A 28 -9.15 -8.42 20.76
CA THR A 28 -8.61 -9.65 20.18
C THR A 28 -7.09 -9.75 20.45
N PRO A 29 -6.67 -10.34 21.60
CA PRO A 29 -5.27 -10.33 22.02
C PRO A 29 -4.29 -10.88 20.99
N THR A 30 -4.62 -12.00 20.34
CA THR A 30 -3.78 -12.62 19.30
C THR A 30 -3.57 -11.69 18.10
N ALA A 31 -4.62 -11.00 17.67
CA ALA A 31 -4.54 -10.03 16.58
C ALA A 31 -3.72 -8.80 16.98
N LYS A 32 -3.81 -8.35 18.23
CA LYS A 32 -3.01 -7.23 18.76
C LYS A 32 -1.52 -7.54 18.80
N VAL A 33 -1.14 -8.73 19.23
CA VAL A 33 0.26 -9.18 19.21
C VAL A 33 0.78 -9.17 17.77
N GLN A 34 0.03 -9.75 16.84
CA GLN A 34 0.40 -9.78 15.43
C GLN A 34 0.46 -8.39 14.81
N TRP A 35 -0.48 -7.49 15.16
CA TRP A 35 -0.46 -6.09 14.75
C TRP A 35 0.80 -5.35 15.20
N ASN A 36 1.22 -5.56 16.45
CA ASN A 36 2.43 -4.96 17.01
C ASN A 36 3.71 -5.51 16.36
N ASP A 37 3.68 -6.74 15.84
CA ASP A 37 4.79 -7.32 15.10
C ASP A 37 4.86 -6.83 13.63
N LEU A 38 3.77 -6.29 13.08
CA LEU A 38 3.75 -5.75 11.73
C LEU A 38 4.72 -4.56 11.57
N THR A 39 5.30 -4.45 10.37
CA THR A 39 6.03 -3.25 9.96
C THR A 39 5.07 -2.07 9.77
N PRO A 40 5.54 -0.82 9.87
CA PRO A 40 4.69 0.36 9.64
C PRO A 40 3.96 0.31 8.29
N ILE A 41 4.62 -0.23 7.26
CA ILE A 41 4.03 -0.53 5.95
C ILE A 41 2.80 -1.43 6.07
N ALA A 42 2.95 -2.57 6.72
CA ALA A 42 1.90 -3.56 6.79
C ALA A 42 0.69 -3.02 7.58
N ARG A 43 0.94 -2.26 8.66
CA ARG A 43 -0.11 -1.54 9.38
C ARG A 43 -0.82 -0.53 8.48
N ARG A 44 -0.06 0.25 7.69
CA ARG A 44 -0.61 1.22 6.74
C ARG A 44 -1.46 0.54 5.66
N ASP A 45 -1.02 -0.59 5.13
CA ASP A 45 -1.79 -1.35 4.13
C ASP A 45 -3.16 -1.80 4.69
N PHE A 46 -3.20 -2.30 5.94
CA PHE A 46 -4.47 -2.61 6.61
C PHE A 46 -5.34 -1.37 6.82
N ILE A 47 -4.76 -0.25 7.27
CA ILE A 47 -5.48 1.00 7.50
C ILE A 47 -6.07 1.53 6.19
N THR A 48 -5.28 1.64 5.12
CA THR A 48 -5.76 2.08 3.80
C THR A 48 -6.83 1.15 3.24
N TRP A 49 -6.68 -0.17 3.40
CA TRP A 49 -7.72 -1.11 3.01
C TRP A 49 -9.01 -0.91 3.80
N ILE A 50 -8.95 -0.66 5.11
CA ILE A 50 -10.13 -0.38 5.94
C ILE A 50 -10.75 0.98 5.57
N ASP A 51 -9.95 2.02 5.35
CA ASP A 51 -10.42 3.37 5.00
C ASP A 51 -11.02 3.47 3.59
N SER A 52 -10.60 2.62 2.65
CA SER A 52 -11.23 2.59 1.32
C SER A 52 -12.69 2.11 1.33
N ALA A 53 -13.18 1.55 2.46
CA ALA A 53 -14.59 1.20 2.61
C ALA A 53 -15.44 2.43 2.91
N LYS A 54 -16.13 2.95 1.89
CA LYS A 54 -17.02 4.12 2.01
C LYS A 54 -18.30 3.85 2.81
N GLN A 55 -18.75 2.60 2.87
CA GLN A 55 -19.95 2.21 3.61
C GLN A 55 -19.59 1.74 5.02
N PRO A 56 -20.29 2.20 6.08
CA PRO A 56 -19.96 1.88 7.46
C PRO A 56 -20.05 0.38 7.75
N GLU A 57 -21.01 -0.32 7.15
CA GLU A 57 -21.14 -1.77 7.27
C GLU A 57 -19.93 -2.51 6.67
N THR A 58 -19.48 -2.09 5.48
CA THR A 58 -18.28 -2.67 4.84
C THR A 58 -17.04 -2.41 5.69
N ARG A 59 -16.92 -1.22 6.29
CA ARG A 59 -15.81 -0.89 7.19
C ARG A 59 -15.78 -1.83 8.39
N ARG A 60 -16.93 -2.05 9.07
CA ARG A 60 -17.04 -3.00 10.19
C ARG A 60 -16.61 -4.41 9.79
N ARG A 61 -17.14 -4.93 8.68
CA ARG A 61 -16.76 -6.26 8.15
C ARG A 61 -15.27 -6.35 7.84
N ARG A 62 -14.64 -5.29 7.31
CA ARG A 62 -13.18 -5.27 7.05
C ARG A 62 -12.36 -5.25 8.33
N ILE A 63 -12.81 -4.57 9.38
CA ILE A 63 -12.13 -4.56 10.69
C ILE A 63 -12.17 -5.96 11.32
N GLU A 64 -13.34 -6.59 11.35
CA GLU A 64 -13.48 -7.98 11.84
C GLU A 64 -12.59 -8.95 11.06
N ARG A 65 -12.60 -8.83 9.73
CA ARG A 65 -11.74 -9.63 8.86
C ARG A 65 -10.26 -9.33 9.09
N ALA A 66 -9.86 -8.08 9.31
CA ALA A 66 -8.49 -7.73 9.64
C ALA A 66 -8.04 -8.44 10.92
N CYS A 67 -8.85 -8.41 11.98
CA CYS A 67 -8.55 -9.11 13.23
C CYS A 67 -8.42 -10.64 13.01
N SER A 68 -9.33 -11.25 12.26
CA SER A 68 -9.25 -12.68 11.91
C SER A 68 -7.99 -13.02 11.10
N MET A 69 -7.64 -12.18 10.13
CA MET A 69 -6.45 -12.35 9.30
C MET A 69 -5.16 -12.21 10.11
N LEU A 70 -5.09 -11.22 10.98
CA LEU A 70 -3.96 -11.02 11.89
C LEU A 70 -3.82 -12.20 12.84
N ALA A 71 -4.92 -12.67 13.43
CA ALA A 71 -4.91 -13.86 14.29
C ALA A 71 -4.43 -15.13 13.53
N ALA A 72 -4.69 -15.21 12.22
CA ALA A 72 -4.19 -16.26 11.33
C ALA A 72 -2.75 -16.00 10.81
N GLY A 73 -2.02 -15.01 11.35
CA GLY A 73 -0.64 -14.69 10.99
C GLY A 73 -0.46 -14.00 9.63
N LYS A 74 -1.55 -13.52 9.01
CA LYS A 74 -1.45 -12.79 7.73
C LYS A 74 -0.94 -11.38 7.99
N ARG A 75 0.12 -11.00 7.28
CA ARG A 75 0.76 -9.68 7.41
C ARG A 75 0.19 -8.61 6.47
N ARG A 76 -0.78 -8.95 5.62
CA ARG A 76 -1.45 -8.04 4.67
C ARG A 76 -2.91 -8.47 4.43
N PRO A 77 -3.83 -7.55 4.07
CA PRO A 77 -5.16 -7.88 3.57
C PRO A 77 -5.11 -8.77 2.32
N CYS A 78 -5.98 -9.78 2.23
CA CYS A 78 -6.05 -10.64 1.05
C CYS A 78 -6.70 -9.87 -0.12
N CYS A 79 -6.14 -10.00 -1.32
CA CYS A 79 -6.58 -9.36 -2.56
C CYS A 79 -6.36 -7.84 -2.67
N TYR A 80 -5.51 -7.24 -1.83
CA TYR A 80 -5.07 -5.86 -2.01
C TYR A 80 -3.79 -5.81 -2.86
N SER A 81 -3.94 -5.78 -4.18
CA SER A 81 -2.85 -5.36 -5.07
C SER A 81 -2.74 -3.84 -5.02
N ILE A 82 -1.61 -3.35 -4.50
CA ILE A 82 -1.30 -1.92 -4.45
C ILE A 82 -1.10 -1.36 -5.88
N VAL A 83 -0.70 -2.21 -6.83
CA VAL A 83 -0.47 -1.84 -8.22
C VAL A 83 -1.73 -2.15 -9.03
N SER A 84 -2.30 -1.13 -9.68
CA SER A 84 -3.42 -1.31 -10.61
C SER A 84 -2.99 -2.10 -11.84
N PHE A 85 -3.96 -2.76 -12.50
CA PHE A 85 -3.67 -3.54 -13.70
C PHE A 85 -3.09 -2.67 -14.83
N ASP A 86 -3.60 -1.44 -14.98
CA ASP A 86 -3.11 -0.49 -15.99
C ASP A 86 -1.66 -0.07 -15.73
N LEU A 87 -1.30 0.21 -14.47
CA LEU A 87 0.07 0.51 -14.09
C LEU A 87 1.00 -0.68 -14.33
N HIS A 88 0.57 -1.90 -13.98
CA HIS A 88 1.33 -3.11 -14.27
C HIS A 88 1.61 -3.26 -15.77
N LYS A 89 0.60 -3.04 -16.62
CA LYS A 89 0.74 -3.09 -18.08
C LYS A 89 1.67 -2.01 -18.61
N ALA A 90 1.55 -0.77 -18.11
CA ALA A 90 2.39 0.35 -18.54
C ALA A 90 3.87 0.15 -18.16
N LEU A 91 4.14 -0.32 -16.94
CA LEU A 91 5.50 -0.69 -16.52
C LEU A 91 6.05 -1.86 -17.35
N ALA A 92 5.24 -2.87 -17.66
CA ALA A 92 5.67 -3.96 -18.54
C ALA A 92 6.06 -3.46 -19.95
N ALA A 93 5.38 -2.44 -20.46
CA ALA A 93 5.68 -1.84 -21.76
C ALA A 93 6.91 -0.91 -21.76
N THR A 94 7.38 -0.46 -20.59
CA THR A 94 8.49 0.52 -20.48
C THR A 94 9.63 -0.03 -19.61
N PRO A 95 10.63 -0.72 -20.19
CA PRO A 95 11.68 -1.42 -19.43
C PRO A 95 12.46 -0.53 -18.44
N MET A 96 12.80 0.70 -18.85
CA MET A 96 13.51 1.66 -17.98
C MET A 96 12.66 2.08 -16.77
N ALA A 97 11.37 2.38 -17.00
CA ALA A 97 10.45 2.71 -15.92
C ALA A 97 10.24 1.52 -14.98
N LYS A 98 10.17 0.30 -15.51
CA LYS A 98 10.08 -0.93 -14.71
C LYS A 98 11.31 -1.14 -13.83
N ALA A 99 12.50 -0.95 -14.40
CA ALA A 99 13.75 -1.06 -13.65
C ALA A 99 13.80 -0.04 -12.51
N GLN A 100 13.46 1.22 -12.80
CA GLN A 100 13.39 2.27 -11.78
C GLN A 100 12.33 1.95 -10.72
N TRP A 101 11.14 1.50 -11.13
CA TRP A 101 10.07 1.09 -10.22
C TRP A 101 10.53 -0.02 -9.26
N SER A 102 11.32 -0.99 -9.74
CA SER A 102 11.92 -2.04 -8.92
C SER A 102 12.98 -1.53 -7.94
N ASP A 103 13.63 -0.40 -8.21
CA ASP A 103 14.61 0.24 -7.31
C ASP A 103 13.96 1.14 -6.24
N LEU A 104 12.75 1.65 -6.49
CA LEU A 104 12.04 2.50 -5.53
C LEU A 104 11.81 1.82 -4.17
N THR A 105 11.87 2.62 -3.12
CA THR A 105 11.42 2.23 -1.78
C THR A 105 9.90 2.02 -1.75
N PRO A 106 9.36 1.25 -0.79
CA PRO A 106 7.92 1.06 -0.67
C PRO A 106 7.13 2.38 -0.54
N THR A 107 7.69 3.39 0.15
CA THR A 107 7.05 4.70 0.29
C THR A 107 7.04 5.47 -1.02
N GLU A 108 8.15 5.51 -1.75
CA GLU A 108 8.20 6.14 -3.08
C GLU A 108 7.21 5.51 -4.06
N ARG A 109 7.12 4.17 -4.08
CA ARG A 109 6.09 3.48 -4.88
C ARG A 109 4.68 3.91 -4.48
N ARG A 110 4.39 4.01 -3.18
CA ARG A 110 3.08 4.45 -2.68
C ARG A 110 2.78 5.89 -3.01
N ASP A 111 3.76 6.79 -2.98
CA ASP A 111 3.57 8.20 -3.34
C ASP A 111 3.15 8.31 -4.81
N PHE A 112 3.81 7.57 -5.70
CA PHE A 112 3.39 7.44 -7.09
C PHE A 112 1.97 6.86 -7.22
N ILE A 113 1.65 5.76 -6.52
CA ILE A 113 0.33 5.11 -6.60
C ILE A 113 -0.77 6.05 -6.10
N SER A 114 -0.59 6.64 -4.93
CA SER A 114 -1.52 7.62 -4.34
C SER A 114 -1.76 8.81 -5.28
N TRP A 115 -0.68 9.32 -5.90
CA TRP A 115 -0.79 10.38 -6.89
C TRP A 115 -1.52 9.90 -8.16
N MET A 116 -1.22 8.72 -8.68
CA MET A 116 -1.90 8.17 -9.85
C MET A 116 -3.40 7.96 -9.59
N ASP A 117 -3.77 7.40 -8.43
CA ASP A 117 -5.13 7.03 -8.01
C ASP A 117 -5.98 8.22 -7.51
N SER A 118 -5.35 9.38 -7.27
CA SER A 118 -6.04 10.57 -6.77
C SER A 118 -7.16 11.14 -7.67
N PRO A 119 -7.15 11.06 -9.02
CA PRO A 119 -8.25 11.52 -9.84
C PRO A 119 -9.38 10.47 -9.86
N LYS A 120 -10.63 10.95 -9.77
CA LYS A 120 -11.82 10.08 -9.92
C LYS A 120 -12.13 9.71 -11.37
N ASP A 121 -11.60 10.50 -12.31
CA ASP A 121 -11.81 10.32 -13.75
C ASP A 121 -10.81 9.29 -14.33
N PRO A 122 -11.30 8.25 -15.06
CA PRO A 122 -10.44 7.20 -15.61
C PRO A 122 -9.43 7.69 -16.67
N GLU A 123 -9.75 8.73 -17.42
CA GLU A 123 -8.84 9.30 -18.43
C GLU A 123 -7.69 10.05 -17.74
N ALA A 124 -7.99 10.85 -16.71
CA ALA A 124 -6.99 11.51 -15.89
C ALA A 124 -6.10 10.50 -15.14
N HIS A 125 -6.65 9.39 -14.64
CA HIS A 125 -5.86 8.30 -14.04
C HIS A 125 -4.88 7.70 -15.06
N ARG A 126 -5.34 7.38 -16.28
CA ARG A 126 -4.47 6.87 -17.36
C ARG A 126 -3.35 7.84 -17.71
N ARG A 127 -3.64 9.14 -17.85
CA ARG A 127 -2.62 10.18 -18.11
C ARG A 127 -1.59 10.27 -16.99
N ARG A 128 -1.99 10.06 -15.73
CA ARG A 128 -1.05 10.03 -14.59
C ARG A 128 -0.16 8.78 -14.65
N ILE A 129 -0.67 7.63 -15.05
CA ILE A 129 0.14 6.41 -15.25
C ILE A 129 1.20 6.62 -16.33
N GLU A 130 0.82 7.19 -17.48
CA GLU A 130 1.75 7.50 -18.56
C GLU A 130 2.83 8.49 -18.10
N LYS A 131 2.42 9.56 -17.41
CA LYS A 131 3.34 10.55 -16.84
C LYS A 131 4.25 9.92 -15.77
N ALA A 132 3.75 9.02 -14.93
CA ALA A 132 4.57 8.28 -13.97
C ALA A 132 5.65 7.46 -14.69
N CYS A 133 5.28 6.72 -15.76
CA CYS A 133 6.25 5.94 -16.53
C CYS A 133 7.34 6.84 -17.15
N ALA A 134 6.98 8.00 -17.70
CA ALA A 134 7.96 8.96 -18.22
C ALA A 134 8.89 9.50 -17.12
N MET A 135 8.34 9.82 -15.94
CA MET A 135 9.12 10.29 -14.79
C MET A 135 10.09 9.22 -14.27
N LEU A 136 9.63 7.97 -14.18
CA LEU A 136 10.44 6.83 -13.76
C LEU A 136 11.54 6.52 -14.78
N ALA A 137 11.25 6.59 -16.08
CA ALA A 137 12.27 6.46 -17.13
C ALA A 137 13.34 7.55 -17.03
N ALA A 138 12.96 8.76 -16.58
CA ALA A 138 13.88 9.85 -16.25
C ALA A 138 14.51 9.74 -14.84
N SER A 139 14.44 8.57 -14.19
CA SER A 139 15.00 8.28 -12.86
C SER A 139 14.44 9.14 -11.72
N LYS A 140 13.28 9.80 -11.89
CA LYS A 140 12.61 10.49 -10.79
C LYS A 140 12.10 9.48 -9.77
N ARG A 141 12.19 9.84 -8.49
CA ARG A 141 11.78 8.98 -7.36
C ARG A 141 10.45 9.38 -6.73
N ARG A 142 9.88 10.53 -7.11
CA ARG A 142 8.57 11.02 -6.69
C ARG A 142 7.85 11.71 -7.87
N PRO A 143 6.50 11.70 -7.89
CA PRO A 143 5.70 12.33 -8.95
C PRO A 143 5.76 13.86 -8.96
#